data_AF-A0A1E4YHX6-F1
#
_entry.id   AF-A0A1E4YHX6-F1
#
_cell.length_a   1.000
_cell.length_b   1.000
_cell.length_c   1.000
_cell.angle_alpha   90.00
_cell.angle_beta   90.00
_cell.angle_gamma   90.00
#
_symmetry.space_group_name_H-M   'P 1'
#
loop_
_entity.id
_entity.type
_entity.pdbx_description
1 polymer ?
#
loop_
_entity_poly.entity_id
_entity_poly.type
_entity_poly.pdbx_seq_one_letter_code
_entity_poly.pdbx_strand_id
1 'polypeptide(L)'
;MSGLHTEVDVLAFTGSGPVGRRLLEYSARCNLKRVYLELGGKSPNIVFADAPDIDQAAKVSAYGIFCNSDQVCVAGSRLLVEKSIHEAFSEKVARTAESMKVGDPLQLTR
;
A
#
# COMPACT_ATOMS: atom_id res chain seq x y z
N MET A 1 -1.90 -21.78 18.99
CA MET A 1 -1.83 -20.53 18.21
C MET A 1 -1.05 -19.52 19.05
N SER A 2 0.03 -18.93 18.56
CA SER A 2 0.95 -18.07 19.33
C SER A 2 0.25 -16.92 20.09
N GLY A 3 -0.87 -16.42 19.56
CA GLY A 3 -1.69 -15.37 20.18
C GLY A 3 -2.09 -15.60 21.64
N LEU A 4 -2.46 -16.84 22.00
CA LEU A 4 -2.97 -17.20 23.33
C LEU A 4 -1.92 -17.88 24.23
N HIS A 5 -0.70 -18.10 23.73
CA HIS A 5 0.35 -18.74 24.53
C HIS A 5 0.81 -17.79 25.65
N THR A 6 0.86 -18.28 26.89
CA THR A 6 1.16 -17.46 28.09
C THR A 6 2.65 -17.18 28.28
N GLU A 7 3.52 -17.97 27.65
CA GLU A 7 4.98 -17.76 27.69
C GLU A 7 5.51 -16.89 26.54
N VAL A 8 4.63 -16.34 25.69
CA VAL A 8 5.04 -15.40 24.65
C VAL A 8 4.95 -13.99 25.23
N ASP A 9 6.07 -13.27 25.28
CA ASP A 9 6.13 -11.92 25.87
C ASP A 9 5.73 -10.80 24.89
N VAL A 10 5.91 -11.05 23.59
CA VAL A 10 5.74 -10.04 22.52
C VAL A 10 5.19 -10.68 21.24
N LEU A 11 4.26 -10.00 20.58
CA LEU A 11 3.84 -10.27 19.20
C LEU A 11 4.10 -9.07 18.31
N ALA A 12 4.80 -9.28 17.20
CA ALA A 12 4.88 -8.34 16.09
C ALA A 12 4.13 -8.92 14.90
N PHE A 13 3.23 -8.15 14.30
CA PHE A 13 2.40 -8.61 13.19
C PHE A 13 2.26 -7.53 12.12
N THR A 14 2.45 -7.93 10.87
CA THR A 14 2.15 -7.12 9.68
C THR A 14 1.10 -7.86 8.85
N GLY A 15 -0.01 -7.20 8.54
CA GLY A 15 -1.07 -7.82 7.76
C GLY A 15 -2.39 -7.06 7.81
N SER A 16 -3.52 -7.78 7.82
CA SER A 16 -4.83 -7.16 7.72
C SER A 16 -5.34 -6.62 9.07
N GLY A 17 -6.12 -5.54 9.01
CA GLY A 17 -6.78 -4.95 10.17
C GLY A 17 -7.62 -5.94 10.99
N PRO A 18 -8.45 -6.80 10.36
CA PRO A 18 -9.22 -7.82 11.07
C PRO A 18 -8.36 -8.81 11.86
N VAL A 19 -7.22 -9.24 11.32
CA VAL A 19 -6.31 -10.15 12.04
C VAL A 19 -5.61 -9.42 13.18
N GLY A 20 -5.13 -8.19 12.95
CA GLY A 20 -4.52 -7.37 14.00
C GLY A 20 -5.44 -7.16 15.21
N ARG A 21 -6.73 -6.88 14.97
CA ARG A 21 -7.74 -6.75 16.04
C ARG A 21 -7.88 -8.05 16.86
N ARG A 22 -7.95 -9.21 16.19
CA ARG A 22 -8.00 -10.52 16.87
C ARG A 22 -6.76 -10.77 17.72
N LEU A 23 -5.57 -10.35 17.27
CA LEU A 23 -4.33 -10.50 18.05
C LEU A 23 -4.32 -9.64 19.31
N LEU A 24 -4.89 -8.43 19.27
CA LEU A 24 -5.11 -7.60 20.46
C LEU A 24 -6.08 -8.27 21.44
N GLU A 25 -7.20 -8.79 20.95
CA GLU A 25 -8.16 -9.55 21.77
C GLU A 25 -7.49 -10.77 22.42
N TYR A 26 -6.63 -11.48 21.69
CA TYR A 26 -5.91 -12.62 22.23
C TYR A 26 -4.94 -12.20 23.33
N SER A 27 -4.16 -11.13 23.13
CA SER A 27 -3.29 -10.59 24.18
C SER A 27 -4.08 -10.24 25.44
N ALA A 28 -5.20 -9.52 25.29
CA ALA A 28 -6.09 -9.13 26.39
C ALA A 28 -6.64 -10.33 27.18
N ARG A 29 -6.88 -11.45 26.51
CA ARG A 29 -7.46 -12.68 27.10
C ARG A 29 -6.45 -13.62 27.76
N CYS A 30 -5.15 -13.35 27.66
CA CYS A 30 -4.13 -14.26 28.21
C CYS A 30 -3.19 -13.57 29.20
N ASN A 31 -2.03 -13.09 28.76
CA ASN A 31 -0.95 -12.58 29.60
C ASN A 31 -0.64 -11.10 29.37
N LEU A 32 -1.50 -10.37 28.65
CA LEU A 32 -1.30 -8.94 28.32
C LEU A 32 0.05 -8.68 27.62
N LYS A 33 0.52 -9.64 26.83
CA LYS A 33 1.74 -9.50 26.02
C LYS A 33 1.72 -8.25 25.15
N ARG A 34 2.88 -7.66 24.93
CA ARG A 34 3.03 -6.48 24.05
C ARG A 34 2.67 -6.87 22.62
N VAL A 35 1.94 -6.02 21.92
CA VAL A 35 1.52 -6.24 20.53
C VAL A 35 1.90 -5.03 19.68
N TYR A 36 2.69 -5.26 18.63
CA TYR A 36 3.05 -4.28 17.62
C TYR A 36 2.39 -4.66 16.29
N LEU A 37 1.65 -3.73 15.70
CA LEU A 37 0.79 -3.98 14.55
C LEU A 37 1.09 -3.01 13.42
N GLU A 38 1.46 -3.53 12.25
CA GLU A 38 1.45 -2.81 10.97
C GLU A 38 0.29 -3.34 10.13
N LEU A 39 -0.75 -2.52 9.96
CA LEU A 39 -2.02 -2.96 9.37
C LEU A 39 -2.23 -2.36 7.98
N GLY A 40 -3.33 -2.73 7.33
CA GLY A 40 -3.67 -2.23 6.00
C GLY A 40 -3.82 -0.71 5.93
N GLY A 41 -3.53 -0.15 4.75
CA GLY A 41 -3.65 1.27 4.45
C GLY A 41 -4.56 1.54 3.26
N LYS A 42 -5.00 2.81 3.13
CA LYS A 42 -5.62 3.36 1.92
C LYS A 42 -5.00 4.71 1.61
N SER A 43 -3.69 4.69 1.37
CA SER A 43 -2.84 5.88 1.36
C SER A 43 -3.24 6.85 0.23
N PRO A 44 -3.36 8.16 0.53
CA PRO A 44 -3.58 9.18 -0.49
C PRO A 44 -2.28 9.55 -1.19
N ASN A 45 -2.36 9.77 -2.49
CA ASN A 45 -1.33 10.40 -3.32
C ASN A 45 -1.95 11.70 -3.87
N ILE A 46 -1.40 12.87 -3.51
CA ILE A 46 -2.01 14.17 -3.79
C ILE A 46 -1.12 14.95 -4.77
N VAL A 47 -1.70 15.42 -5.87
CA VAL A 47 -1.00 16.16 -6.93
C VAL A 47 -1.67 17.50 -7.19
N PHE A 48 -0.91 18.57 -7.00
CA PHE A 48 -1.30 19.94 -7.30
C PHE A 48 -0.85 20.37 -8.70
N ALA A 49 -1.50 21.39 -9.26
CA ALA A 49 -1.22 21.92 -10.59
C ALA A 49 0.15 22.61 -10.68
N ASP A 50 0.70 23.05 -9.55
CA ASP A 50 2.02 23.67 -9.43
C ASP A 50 3.13 22.66 -9.13
N ALA A 51 2.85 21.35 -9.22
CA ALA A 51 3.89 20.33 -9.10
C ALA A 51 5.03 20.64 -10.08
N PRO A 52 6.30 20.68 -9.63
CA PRO A 52 7.43 21.12 -10.45
C PRO A 52 7.62 20.30 -11.74
N ASP A 53 7.21 19.04 -11.74
CA ASP A 53 7.25 18.13 -12.89
C ASP A 53 6.02 17.23 -12.90
N ILE A 54 5.06 17.57 -13.77
CA ILE A 54 3.79 16.86 -13.92
C ILE A 54 3.97 15.47 -14.54
N ASP A 55 4.93 15.33 -15.47
CA ASP A 55 5.19 14.05 -16.14
C ASP A 55 5.82 13.04 -15.18
N GLN A 56 6.79 13.50 -14.38
CA GLN A 56 7.38 12.68 -13.33
C GLN A 56 6.37 12.34 -12.24
N ALA A 57 5.51 13.29 -11.83
CA ALA A 57 4.45 13.03 -10.85
C ALA A 57 3.47 11.96 -11.35
N ALA A 58 3.07 12.00 -12.62
CA ALA A 58 2.20 10.98 -13.21
C ALA A 58 2.88 9.61 -13.26
N LYS A 59 4.16 9.57 -13.67
CA LYS A 59 4.95 8.34 -13.70
C LYS A 59 5.05 7.70 -12.32
N VAL A 60 5.47 8.46 -11.32
CA VAL A 60 5.58 7.99 -9.93
C VAL A 60 4.22 7.55 -9.39
N SER A 61 3.14 8.27 -9.72
CA SER A 61 1.78 7.90 -9.30
C SER A 61 1.35 6.55 -9.86
N ALA A 62 1.64 6.27 -11.13
CA ALA A 62 1.37 4.97 -11.75
C ALA A 62 2.18 3.84 -11.08
N TYR A 63 3.49 4.00 -10.90
CA TYR A 63 4.30 3.00 -10.20
C TYR A 63 3.90 2.83 -8.74
N GLY A 64 3.47 3.90 -8.08
CA GLY A 64 3.04 3.90 -6.68
C GLY A 64 1.78 3.08 -6.41
N ILE A 65 1.04 2.68 -7.45
CA ILE A 65 -0.12 1.79 -7.34
C ILE A 65 0.09 0.44 -8.04
N PHE A 66 0.77 0.39 -9.18
CA PHE A 66 0.90 -0.86 -9.95
C PHE A 66 2.13 -1.70 -9.58
N CYS A 67 3.09 -1.15 -8.83
CA CYS A 67 4.26 -1.92 -8.38
C CYS A 67 3.83 -3.10 -7.50
N ASN A 68 4.51 -4.24 -7.64
CA ASN A 68 4.24 -5.49 -6.92
C ASN A 68 2.77 -5.94 -6.98
N SER A 69 2.09 -5.62 -8.09
CA SER A 69 0.67 -5.92 -8.29
C SER A 69 -0.23 -5.35 -7.17
N ASP A 70 0.10 -4.15 -6.67
CA ASP A 70 -0.60 -3.48 -5.56
C ASP A 70 -0.55 -4.26 -4.22
N GLN A 71 0.35 -5.23 -4.07
CA GLN A 71 0.55 -5.95 -2.81
C GLN A 71 1.55 -5.18 -1.93
N VAL A 72 1.27 -3.90 -1.69
CA VAL A 72 2.14 -2.98 -0.93
C VAL A 72 1.29 -2.20 0.07
N CYS A 73 1.63 -2.28 1.37
CA CYS A 73 0.86 -1.63 2.43
C CYS A 73 0.78 -0.09 2.30
N VAL A 74 1.79 0.52 1.68
CA VAL A 74 1.91 1.97 1.46
C VAL A 74 1.49 2.41 0.05
N ALA A 75 0.88 1.54 -0.76
CA ALA A 75 0.46 1.88 -2.12
C ALA A 75 -0.44 3.13 -2.15
N GLY A 76 -0.21 3.98 -3.16
CA GLY A 76 -0.94 5.24 -3.43
C GLY A 76 -2.35 5.01 -3.96
N SER A 77 -3.13 4.18 -3.26
CA SER A 77 -4.42 3.62 -3.70
C SER A 77 -5.57 4.62 -3.83
N ARG A 78 -5.34 5.90 -3.52
CA ARG A 78 -6.22 7.01 -3.83
C ARG A 78 -5.40 8.15 -4.42
N LEU A 79 -5.57 8.40 -5.70
CA LEU A 79 -4.95 9.53 -6.38
C LEU A 79 -5.92 10.73 -6.34
N LEU A 80 -5.51 11.81 -5.68
CA LEU A 80 -6.24 13.06 -5.55
C LEU A 80 -5.52 14.13 -6.39
N VAL A 81 -6.16 14.60 -7.45
CA VAL A 81 -5.56 15.51 -8.42
C VAL A 81 -6.31 16.83 -8.42
N GLU A 82 -5.57 17.94 -8.43
CA GLU A 82 -6.17 19.26 -8.58
C GLU A 82 -6.98 19.36 -9.88
N LYS A 83 -8.19 19.92 -9.78
CA LYS A 83 -9.20 19.90 -10.84
C LYS A 83 -8.70 20.47 -12.17
N SER A 84 -7.84 21.49 -12.14
CA SER A 84 -7.28 22.17 -13.32
C SER A 84 -6.41 21.26 -14.20
N ILE A 85 -5.81 20.21 -13.64
CA ILE A 85 -4.92 19.28 -14.34
C ILE A 85 -5.46 17.83 -14.40
N HIS A 86 -6.65 17.58 -13.86
CA HIS A 86 -7.20 16.23 -13.67
C HIS A 86 -7.16 15.34 -14.92
N GLU A 87 -7.74 15.80 -16.03
CA GLU A 87 -7.82 15.01 -17.27
C GLU A 87 -6.43 14.73 -17.84
N ALA A 88 -5.63 15.78 -18.05
CA ALA A 88 -4.30 15.66 -18.61
C ALA A 88 -3.36 14.79 -17.75
N PHE A 89 -3.50 14.86 -16.42
CA PHE A 89 -2.75 14.02 -15.50
C PHE A 89 -3.19 12.55 -15.58
N SER A 90 -4.50 12.30 -15.60
CA SER A 90 -5.06 10.94 -15.71
C SER A 90 -4.61 10.23 -16.97
N GLU A 91 -4.56 10.94 -18.11
CA GLU A 91 -4.01 10.41 -19.35
C GLU A 91 -2.52 10.05 -19.24
N LYS A 92 -1.70 10.88 -18.57
CA LYS A 92 -0.26 10.59 -18.36
C LYS A 92 -0.06 9.35 -17.49
N VAL A 93 -0.89 9.18 -16.45
CA VAL A 93 -0.89 7.99 -15.60
C VAL A 93 -1.28 6.76 -16.42
N ALA A 94 -2.35 6.84 -17.22
CA ALA A 94 -2.81 5.74 -18.07
C ALA A 94 -1.74 5.31 -19.09
N ARG A 95 -1.11 6.27 -19.78
CA ARG A 95 0.00 5.98 -20.70
C ARG A 95 1.17 5.26 -20.02
N THR A 96 1.50 5.65 -18.79
CA THR A 96 2.54 4.95 -18.01
C THR A 96 2.11 3.52 -17.68
N ALA A 97 0.86 3.32 -17.26
CA ALA A 97 0.32 2.00 -16.95
C ALA A 97 0.30 1.07 -18.18
N GLU A 98 -0.10 1.58 -19.35
CA GLU A 98 -0.11 0.83 -20.62
C GLU A 98 1.28 0.35 -21.05
N SER A 99 2.34 1.05 -20.63
CA SER A 99 3.72 0.64 -20.91
C SER A 99 4.21 -0.52 -20.01
N MET A 100 3.47 -0.86 -18.95
CA MET A 100 3.84 -1.93 -18.02
C MET A 100 3.51 -3.30 -18.62
N LYS A 101 4.49 -4.21 -18.61
CA LYS A 101 4.29 -5.60 -19.06
C LYS A 101 3.73 -6.46 -17.93
N VAL A 102 2.56 -7.05 -18.16
CA VAL A 102 2.00 -8.11 -17.30
C VAL A 102 2.39 -9.46 -17.90
N GLY A 103 2.94 -10.37 -17.08
CA GLY A 103 3.42 -11.66 -17.57
C GLY A 103 3.86 -12.60 -16.47
N ASP A 104 4.45 -13.72 -16.89
CA ASP A 104 5.02 -14.74 -16.00
C ASP A 104 6.18 -14.13 -15.18
N PRO A 105 6.14 -14.18 -13.84
CA PRO A 105 7.20 -13.61 -13.00
C PRO A 105 8.58 -14.28 -13.17
N LEU A 106 8.64 -15.48 -13.78
CA LEU A 106 9.90 -16.16 -14.10
C LEU A 106 10.45 -15.77 -15.48
N GLN A 107 9.67 -15.06 -16.31
CA GLN A 107 10.15 -14.53 -17.58
C GLN A 107 10.91 -13.22 -17.35
N LEU A 108 12.24 -13.30 -17.41
CA LEU A 108 13.09 -12.13 -17.48
C LEU A 108 12.84 -11.43 -18.82
N THR A 109 12.01 -10.39 -18.80
CA THR A 109 11.80 -9.52 -19.94
C THR A 109 13.09 -8.72 -20.17
N ARG A 110 13.71 -8.91 -21.35
CA ARG A 110 14.69 -7.94 -21.89
C ARG A 110 13.96 -6.70 -22.40
#